data_AF-A0A960DXM4-F1
#
_entry.id   AF-A0A960DXM4-F1
#
_cell.length_a   1.000
_cell.length_b   1.000
_cell.length_c   1.000
_cell.angle_alpha   90.00
_cell.angle_beta   90.00
_cell.angle_gamma   90.00
#
_symmetry.space_group_name_H-M   'P 1'
#
loop_
_entity.id
_entity.type
_entity.pdbx_description
1 polymer ?
#
loop_
_entity_poly.entity_id
_entity_poly.type
_entity_poly.pdbx_seq_one_letter_code
_entity_poly.pdbx_strand_id
1 'polypeptide(L)'
;MLAATAVAAVGALLLTGCKPVYRLHTGEALASGQEKRSANGVYRLAVQGDGNVVLRTADGTALWSAKTSGNGGARLVMRSRGDLVVQRASGSIAWTTYSGVANSVADLGDDGNLVVWGPSRQPTWASGTSLAGSGRVRASERTVSSHQLVLTKIYEGYGGSRPYRDSAGHCTVGYGHLIRYGACWSSDLSRTWDPEALFAADVAEHERRLKQSLGSVPMSQREYDALFDYVFNRGSITASTSPGIYSAMTASPPRYGDVAPLLEANGNASSAGLCDRRHDEAEVFRGGRYDRSYRC
;
A
#
# COMPACT_ATOMS: atom_id res chain seq x y z
N MET A 1 -17.21 37.05 -27.05
CA MET A 1 -16.30 35.99 -27.53
C MET A 1 -15.89 35.17 -26.32
N LEU A 2 -16.53 34.02 -26.13
CA LEU A 2 -16.22 33.08 -25.04
C LEU A 2 -14.96 32.30 -25.41
N ALA A 3 -13.94 32.33 -24.54
CA ALA A 3 -12.87 31.34 -24.56
C ALA A 3 -13.04 30.49 -23.29
N ALA A 4 -13.70 29.35 -23.45
CA ALA A 4 -13.73 28.31 -22.43
C ALA A 4 -12.32 27.70 -22.35
N THR A 5 -11.57 28.05 -21.32
CA THR A 5 -10.35 27.32 -20.95
C THR A 5 -10.76 25.91 -20.55
N ALA A 6 -10.37 24.94 -21.38
CA ALA A 6 -10.49 23.52 -21.08
C ALA A 6 -9.69 23.24 -19.80
N VAL A 7 -10.39 23.05 -18.68
CA VAL A 7 -9.86 22.35 -17.53
C VAL A 7 -9.60 20.93 -18.02
N ALA A 8 -8.33 20.58 -18.19
CA ALA A 8 -7.94 19.19 -18.41
C ALA A 8 -8.52 18.40 -17.24
N ALA A 9 -9.50 17.56 -17.53
CA ALA A 9 -9.97 16.55 -16.61
C ALA A 9 -8.76 15.68 -16.29
N VAL A 10 -8.08 15.97 -15.18
CA VAL A 10 -7.20 15.01 -14.53
C VAL A 10 -8.14 13.89 -14.16
N GLY A 11 -8.14 12.87 -15.02
CA GLY A 11 -9.03 11.74 -14.91
C GLY A 11 -8.97 11.25 -13.48
N ALA A 12 -10.13 11.23 -12.83
CA ALA A 12 -10.35 10.34 -11.73
C ALA A 12 -9.95 8.95 -12.26
N LEU A 13 -8.73 8.53 -11.94
CA LEU A 13 -8.38 7.13 -11.92
C LEU A 13 -9.16 6.59 -10.71
N LEU A 14 -10.47 6.49 -10.92
CA LEU A 14 -11.32 5.65 -10.12
C LEU A 14 -10.60 4.29 -10.08
N LEU A 15 -10.64 3.65 -8.92
CA LEU A 15 -10.25 2.26 -8.71
C LEU A 15 -11.05 1.26 -9.61
N THR A 16 -11.64 1.71 -10.72
CA THR A 16 -12.49 1.00 -11.68
C THR A 16 -11.73 0.09 -12.65
N GLY A 17 -10.41 -0.04 -12.52
CA GLY A 17 -9.62 -0.97 -13.33
C GLY A 17 -9.46 -2.38 -12.74
N CYS A 18 -9.78 -2.58 -11.45
CA CYS A 18 -9.55 -3.84 -10.76
C CYS A 18 -10.92 -4.38 -10.32
N LYS A 19 -11.55 -5.24 -11.12
CA LYS A 19 -12.71 -5.99 -10.62
C LYS A 19 -12.15 -7.11 -9.73
N PRO A 20 -12.34 -7.12 -8.40
CA PRO A 20 -11.98 -8.28 -7.62
C PRO A 20 -12.97 -9.41 -7.99
N VAL A 21 -12.51 -10.42 -8.73
CA VAL A 21 -13.34 -11.61 -9.03
C VAL A 21 -13.10 -12.73 -8.02
N TYR A 22 -12.13 -12.57 -7.12
CA TYR A 22 -12.12 -13.36 -5.90
C TYR A 22 -12.06 -12.49 -4.64
N ARG A 23 -13.18 -12.53 -3.91
CA ARG A 23 -13.38 -12.01 -2.57
C ARG A 23 -13.71 -13.17 -1.65
N LEU A 24 -12.96 -13.30 -0.57
CA LEU A 24 -13.32 -14.15 0.55
C LEU A 24 -14.04 -13.28 1.59
N HIS A 25 -15.35 -13.47 1.72
CA HIS A 25 -16.16 -12.73 2.67
C HIS A 25 -15.94 -13.22 4.09
N THR A 26 -16.33 -12.38 5.04
CA THR A 26 -16.32 -12.71 6.46
C THR A 26 -17.05 -14.04 6.73
N GLY A 27 -16.37 -14.96 7.40
CA GLY A 27 -16.87 -16.31 7.74
C GLY A 27 -16.59 -17.36 6.67
N GLU A 28 -16.20 -16.98 5.46
CA GLU A 28 -15.89 -17.92 4.39
C GLU A 28 -14.49 -18.51 4.52
N ALA A 29 -14.30 -19.68 3.88
CA ALA A 29 -13.02 -20.37 3.84
C ALA A 29 -12.70 -20.92 2.45
N LEU A 30 -11.41 -20.92 2.11
CA LEU A 30 -10.84 -21.74 1.04
C LEU A 30 -10.27 -23.01 1.66
N ALA A 31 -10.80 -24.17 1.29
CA ALA A 31 -10.40 -25.46 1.84
C ALA A 31 -9.10 -25.98 1.21
N SER A 32 -8.47 -26.97 1.86
CA SER A 32 -7.30 -27.67 1.30
C SER A 32 -7.60 -28.23 -0.09
N GLY A 33 -6.66 -28.06 -1.02
CA GLY A 33 -6.81 -28.44 -2.43
C GLY A 33 -7.57 -27.42 -3.28
N GLN A 34 -8.24 -26.43 -2.68
CA GLN A 34 -8.97 -25.41 -3.44
C GLN A 34 -8.07 -24.25 -3.86
N GLU A 35 -8.47 -23.63 -4.96
CA GLU A 35 -7.82 -22.46 -5.54
C GLU A 35 -8.85 -21.42 -5.96
N LYS A 36 -8.39 -20.18 -6.04
CA LYS A 36 -9.13 -19.05 -6.57
C LYS A 36 -8.22 -18.17 -7.40
N ARG A 37 -8.80 -17.46 -8.36
CA ARG A 37 -8.05 -16.68 -9.35
C ARG A 37 -8.46 -15.22 -9.33
N SER A 38 -7.53 -14.33 -9.67
CA SER A 38 -7.84 -12.94 -10.04
C SER A 38 -8.75 -12.91 -11.27
N ALA A 39 -9.39 -11.77 -11.53
CA ALA A 39 -10.35 -11.63 -12.63
C ALA A 39 -9.71 -11.79 -14.00
N ASN A 40 -8.50 -11.27 -14.14
CA ASN A 40 -7.68 -11.44 -15.34
C ASN A 40 -7.10 -12.86 -15.49
N GLY A 41 -7.30 -13.74 -14.51
CA GLY A 41 -6.80 -15.13 -14.52
C GLY A 41 -5.29 -15.29 -14.32
N VAL A 42 -4.55 -14.17 -14.17
CA VAL A 42 -3.08 -14.14 -14.08
C VAL A 42 -2.56 -14.59 -12.71
N TYR A 43 -3.35 -14.42 -11.64
CA TYR A 43 -2.94 -14.74 -10.28
C TYR A 43 -3.85 -15.79 -9.66
N ARG A 44 -3.26 -16.67 -8.85
CA ARG A 44 -3.93 -17.79 -8.20
C ARG A 44 -3.53 -17.87 -6.73
N LEU A 45 -4.52 -17.80 -5.84
CA LEU A 45 -4.37 -18.10 -4.42
C LEU A 45 -4.87 -19.53 -4.16
N ALA A 46 -4.05 -20.36 -3.51
CA ALA A 46 -4.41 -21.74 -3.24
C ALA A 46 -3.99 -22.21 -1.86
N VAL A 47 -4.79 -23.11 -1.29
CA VAL A 47 -4.41 -23.92 -0.14
C VAL A 47 -3.94 -25.27 -0.67
N GLN A 48 -2.64 -25.52 -0.57
CA GLN A 48 -2.02 -26.74 -1.06
C GLN A 48 -2.35 -27.94 -0.15
N GLY A 49 -2.17 -29.16 -0.66
CA GLY A 49 -2.47 -30.39 0.08
C GLY A 49 -1.63 -30.58 1.34
N ASP A 50 -0.43 -30.00 1.36
CA ASP A 50 0.46 -29.96 2.53
C ASP A 50 0.04 -28.92 3.58
N GLY A 51 -1.04 -28.17 3.35
CA GLY A 51 -1.55 -27.11 4.23
C GLY A 51 -0.90 -25.74 4.03
N ASN A 52 0.01 -25.59 3.06
CA ASN A 52 0.59 -24.29 2.76
C ASN A 52 -0.38 -23.43 1.94
N VAL A 53 -0.48 -22.15 2.27
CA VAL A 53 -1.19 -21.17 1.42
C VAL A 53 -0.18 -20.44 0.56
N VAL A 54 -0.40 -20.43 -0.75
CA VAL A 54 0.51 -19.83 -1.72
C VAL A 54 -0.25 -19.00 -2.73
N LEU A 55 0.26 -17.78 -2.95
CA LEU A 55 -0.12 -16.92 -4.06
C LEU A 55 0.90 -17.08 -5.18
N ARG A 56 0.41 -17.37 -6.38
CA ARG A 56 1.24 -17.64 -7.57
C ARG A 56 0.72 -16.86 -8.77
N THR A 57 1.59 -16.65 -9.75
CA THR A 57 1.18 -16.38 -11.13
C THR A 57 0.56 -17.63 -11.78
N ALA A 58 -0.11 -17.45 -12.91
CA ALA A 58 -0.79 -18.51 -13.65
C ALA A 58 0.17 -19.60 -14.16
N ASP A 59 1.42 -19.23 -14.44
CA ASP A 59 2.50 -20.15 -14.85
C ASP A 59 3.13 -20.93 -13.69
N GLY A 60 2.71 -20.67 -12.44
CA GLY A 60 3.15 -21.38 -11.25
C GLY A 60 4.25 -20.71 -10.44
N THR A 61 4.79 -19.57 -10.88
CA THR A 61 5.79 -18.82 -10.10
C THR A 61 5.20 -18.36 -8.77
N ALA A 62 5.84 -18.72 -7.65
CA ALA A 62 5.39 -18.35 -6.32
C ALA A 62 5.74 -16.89 -6.01
N LEU A 63 4.72 -16.09 -5.67
CA LEU A 63 4.87 -14.69 -5.29
C LEU A 63 4.93 -14.51 -3.77
N TRP A 64 4.06 -15.23 -3.05
CA TRP A 64 3.99 -15.21 -1.59
C TRP A 64 3.52 -16.53 -1.02
N SER A 65 3.91 -16.82 0.21
CA SER A 65 3.48 -18.00 0.96
C SER A 65 3.30 -17.67 2.44
N ALA A 66 2.26 -18.26 3.04
CA ALA A 66 2.03 -18.22 4.49
C ALA A 66 3.08 -19.04 5.29
N LYS A 67 3.90 -19.85 4.61
CA LYS A 67 4.90 -20.76 5.19
C LYS A 67 4.29 -21.76 6.17
N THR A 68 3.17 -22.38 5.80
CA THR A 68 2.39 -23.31 6.63
C THR A 68 2.40 -24.75 6.12
N SER A 69 3.44 -25.18 5.41
CA SER A 69 3.59 -26.59 4.99
C SER A 69 3.64 -27.56 6.18
N GLY A 70 3.20 -28.79 5.99
CA GLY A 70 3.11 -29.82 7.04
C GLY A 70 1.81 -29.77 7.85
N ASN A 71 0.83 -28.95 7.43
CA ASN A 71 -0.46 -28.78 8.07
C ASN A 71 -1.61 -29.28 7.18
N GLY A 72 -1.49 -30.51 6.66
CA GLY A 72 -2.48 -31.12 5.76
C GLY A 72 -3.93 -30.96 6.25
N GLY A 73 -4.84 -30.64 5.34
CA GLY A 73 -6.24 -30.32 5.67
C GLY A 73 -6.47 -28.92 6.25
N ALA A 74 -5.44 -28.05 6.32
CA ALA A 74 -5.63 -26.65 6.67
C ALA A 74 -6.55 -25.92 5.67
N ARG A 75 -7.12 -24.81 6.13
CA ARG A 75 -7.98 -23.91 5.34
C ARG A 75 -7.55 -22.46 5.55
N LEU A 76 -7.70 -21.64 4.51
CA LEU A 76 -7.57 -20.19 4.61
C LEU A 76 -8.95 -19.62 4.95
N VAL A 77 -9.07 -18.91 6.06
CA VAL A 77 -10.37 -18.45 6.60
C VAL A 77 -10.34 -16.94 6.81
N MET A 78 -11.34 -16.24 6.32
CA MET A 78 -11.57 -14.84 6.67
C MET A 78 -12.46 -14.78 7.91
N ARG A 79 -11.90 -14.50 9.10
CA ARG A 79 -12.67 -14.60 10.34
C ARG A 79 -13.56 -13.37 10.56
N SER A 80 -14.63 -13.55 11.35
CA SER A 80 -15.53 -12.46 11.78
C SER A 80 -14.85 -11.32 12.52
N ARG A 81 -13.74 -11.62 13.20
CA ARG A 81 -12.90 -10.63 13.89
C ARG A 81 -12.09 -9.75 12.94
N GLY A 82 -12.09 -10.03 11.65
CA GLY A 82 -11.46 -9.18 10.64
C GLY A 82 -10.13 -9.66 10.12
N ASP A 83 -9.59 -10.77 10.64
CA ASP A 83 -8.29 -11.26 10.23
C ASP A 83 -8.38 -12.49 9.32
N LEU A 84 -7.53 -12.50 8.29
CA LEU A 84 -7.30 -13.64 7.43
C LEU A 84 -6.30 -14.59 8.10
N VAL A 85 -6.66 -15.87 8.20
CA VAL A 85 -5.86 -16.88 8.90
C VAL A 85 -5.70 -18.17 8.11
N VAL A 86 -4.59 -18.87 8.33
CA VAL A 86 -4.49 -20.30 8.02
C VAL A 86 -4.88 -21.08 9.27
N GLN A 87 -6.02 -21.75 9.23
CA GLN A 87 -6.51 -22.59 10.32
C GLN A 87 -6.19 -24.06 10.03
N ARG A 88 -5.51 -24.73 10.96
CA ARG A 88 -5.21 -26.17 10.91
C ARG A 88 -6.49 -26.99 11.04
N ALA A 89 -6.45 -28.26 10.62
CA ALA A 89 -7.55 -29.21 10.81
C ALA A 89 -7.99 -29.35 12.28
N SER A 90 -7.06 -29.21 13.24
CA SER A 90 -7.34 -29.20 14.68
C SER A 90 -8.06 -27.94 15.18
N GLY A 91 -8.23 -26.92 14.34
CA GLY A 91 -8.82 -25.63 14.69
C GLY A 91 -7.81 -24.56 15.16
N SER A 92 -6.56 -24.94 15.48
CA SER A 92 -5.52 -23.97 15.85
C SER A 92 -5.05 -23.13 14.66
N ILE A 93 -4.52 -21.94 14.92
CA ILE A 93 -4.07 -21.01 13.87
C ILE A 93 -2.59 -21.25 13.56
N ALA A 94 -2.28 -21.48 12.29
CA ALA A 94 -0.91 -21.66 11.80
C ALA A 94 -0.26 -20.34 11.35
N TRP A 95 -1.08 -19.41 10.86
CA TRP A 95 -0.66 -18.10 10.40
C TRP A 95 -1.84 -17.12 10.48
N THR A 96 -1.58 -15.83 10.71
CA THR A 96 -2.59 -14.77 10.65
C THR A 96 -1.98 -13.45 10.17
N THR A 97 -2.82 -12.64 9.54
CA THR A 97 -2.53 -11.24 9.19
C THR A 97 -2.53 -10.29 10.38
N TYR A 98 -3.13 -10.68 11.51
CA TYR A 98 -3.42 -9.80 12.65
C TYR A 98 -4.24 -8.53 12.29
N SER A 99 -4.94 -8.54 11.16
CA SER A 99 -5.82 -7.44 10.74
C SER A 99 -7.12 -7.48 11.56
N GLY A 100 -7.29 -6.61 12.56
CA GLY A 100 -8.35 -6.74 13.57
C GLY A 100 -9.68 -6.03 13.29
N VAL A 101 -10.01 -5.71 12.04
CA VAL A 101 -11.21 -4.89 11.73
C VAL A 101 -12.38 -5.78 11.36
N ALA A 102 -13.39 -5.88 12.22
CA ALA A 102 -14.57 -6.71 12.00
C ALA A 102 -15.25 -6.43 10.65
N ASN A 103 -15.87 -7.46 10.07
CA ASN A 103 -16.50 -7.43 8.74
C ASN A 103 -15.52 -7.11 7.60
N SER A 104 -14.22 -7.37 7.80
CA SER A 104 -13.25 -7.29 6.71
C SER A 104 -13.46 -8.44 5.71
N VAL A 105 -12.98 -8.20 4.49
CA VAL A 105 -12.94 -9.17 3.39
C VAL A 105 -11.51 -9.28 2.87
N ALA A 106 -11.15 -10.43 2.29
CA ALA A 106 -9.86 -10.59 1.60
C ALA A 106 -10.07 -10.66 0.08
N ASP A 107 -9.42 -9.75 -0.65
CA ASP A 107 -9.56 -9.61 -2.10
C ASP A 107 -8.24 -9.88 -2.80
N LEU A 108 -8.26 -10.72 -3.84
CA LEU A 108 -7.15 -10.87 -4.77
C LEU A 108 -7.37 -9.99 -5.99
N GLY A 109 -6.56 -8.95 -6.12
CA GLY A 109 -6.60 -8.00 -7.23
C GLY A 109 -5.95 -8.53 -8.51
N ASP A 110 -6.29 -7.90 -9.64
CA ASP A 110 -5.66 -8.11 -10.95
C ASP A 110 -4.23 -7.56 -11.03
N ASP A 111 -3.81 -6.78 -10.04
CA ASP A 111 -2.41 -6.39 -9.83
C ASP A 111 -1.62 -7.46 -9.06
N GLY A 112 -2.25 -8.58 -8.72
CA GLY A 112 -1.65 -9.66 -7.97
C GLY A 112 -1.56 -9.40 -6.48
N ASN A 113 -2.09 -8.29 -5.94
CA ASN A 113 -2.07 -8.06 -4.51
C ASN A 113 -3.25 -8.76 -3.82
N LEU A 114 -2.96 -9.59 -2.82
CA LEU A 114 -3.96 -10.04 -1.84
C LEU A 114 -4.04 -9.00 -0.71
N VAL A 115 -5.21 -8.40 -0.52
CA VAL A 115 -5.43 -7.33 0.46
C VAL A 115 -6.61 -7.67 1.37
N VAL A 116 -6.47 -7.41 2.66
CA VAL A 116 -7.59 -7.42 3.60
C VAL A 116 -8.15 -6.01 3.71
N TRP A 117 -9.42 -5.86 3.38
CA TRP A 117 -10.15 -4.59 3.39
C TRP A 117 -11.17 -4.57 4.51
N GLY A 118 -11.13 -3.52 5.33
CA GLY A 118 -12.18 -3.19 6.28
C GLY A 118 -13.47 -2.70 5.60
N PRO A 119 -14.57 -2.59 6.35
CA PRO A 119 -15.88 -2.25 5.80
C PRO A 119 -15.97 -0.80 5.28
N SER A 120 -15.06 0.09 5.69
CA SER A 120 -14.94 1.45 5.13
C SER A 120 -13.97 1.51 3.93
N ARG A 121 -13.60 0.36 3.36
CA ARG A 121 -12.61 0.20 2.29
C ARG A 121 -11.19 0.64 2.69
N GLN A 122 -10.89 0.64 3.98
CA GLN A 122 -9.53 0.83 4.47
C GLN A 122 -8.74 -0.47 4.38
N PRO A 123 -7.51 -0.48 3.81
CA PRO A 123 -6.67 -1.67 3.82
C PRO A 123 -6.09 -1.86 5.21
N THR A 124 -6.11 -3.09 5.71
CA THR A 124 -5.60 -3.44 7.05
C THR A 124 -4.40 -4.38 6.97
N TRP A 125 -4.22 -5.06 5.85
CA TRP A 125 -3.05 -5.87 5.52
C TRP A 125 -2.95 -6.07 4.01
N ALA A 126 -1.74 -6.23 3.48
CA ALA A 126 -1.50 -6.61 2.09
C ALA A 126 -0.33 -7.58 1.97
N SER A 127 -0.38 -8.43 0.95
CA SER A 127 0.68 -9.41 0.65
C SER A 127 1.93 -8.80 0.01
N GLY A 128 1.81 -7.60 -0.56
CA GLY A 128 2.92 -6.86 -1.18
C GLY A 128 3.50 -7.50 -2.45
N THR A 129 2.70 -8.31 -3.15
CA THR A 129 3.16 -9.21 -4.22
C THR A 129 3.01 -8.71 -5.65
N SER A 130 2.48 -7.51 -5.83
CA SER A 130 2.30 -6.96 -7.16
C SER A 130 3.60 -6.91 -7.96
N LEU A 131 3.49 -7.34 -9.21
CA LEU A 131 4.61 -7.34 -10.14
C LEU A 131 4.78 -5.94 -10.72
N ALA A 132 5.77 -5.21 -10.21
CA ALA A 132 6.22 -3.95 -10.78
C ALA A 132 7.32 -4.20 -11.83
N GLY A 133 7.18 -3.61 -13.02
CA GLY A 133 8.19 -3.70 -14.07
C GLY A 133 9.53 -3.08 -13.64
N SER A 134 10.63 -3.76 -13.96
CA SER A 134 11.99 -3.34 -13.58
C SER A 134 12.61 -2.29 -14.50
N GLY A 135 12.09 -2.12 -15.73
CA GLY A 135 12.61 -1.14 -16.69
C GLY A 135 12.49 0.28 -16.14
N ARG A 136 13.56 1.08 -16.24
CA ARG A 136 13.57 2.48 -15.79
C ARG A 136 13.05 3.41 -16.88
N VAL A 137 12.11 4.27 -16.52
CA VAL A 137 11.62 5.38 -17.36
C VAL A 137 11.66 6.67 -16.55
N ARG A 138 11.53 7.84 -17.17
CA ARG A 138 11.59 9.12 -16.45
C ARG A 138 10.53 9.17 -15.36
N ALA A 139 10.86 9.71 -14.19
CA ALA A 139 9.89 9.84 -13.09
C ALA A 139 8.65 10.67 -13.47
N SER A 140 8.79 11.62 -14.40
CA SER A 140 7.66 12.38 -14.96
C SER A 140 6.64 11.50 -15.72
N GLU A 141 7.06 10.34 -16.22
CA GLU A 141 6.24 9.37 -16.95
C GLU A 141 5.68 8.26 -16.05
N ARG A 142 6.04 8.27 -14.76
CA ARG A 142 5.54 7.31 -13.76
C ARG A 142 4.26 7.79 -13.13
N THR A 143 3.47 6.84 -12.66
CA THR A 143 2.40 7.06 -11.69
C THR A 143 2.60 6.10 -10.53
N VAL A 144 2.25 6.51 -9.32
CA VAL A 144 2.28 5.63 -8.15
C VAL A 144 1.36 4.44 -8.41
N SER A 145 1.83 3.25 -8.06
CA SER A 145 1.11 2.01 -8.25
C SER A 145 -0.02 1.79 -7.24
N SER A 146 -1.00 0.94 -7.57
CA SER A 146 -2.09 0.56 -6.67
C SER A 146 -1.60 -0.07 -5.36
N HIS A 147 -0.56 -0.89 -5.42
CA HIS A 147 0.01 -1.54 -4.23
C HIS A 147 0.76 -0.57 -3.32
N GLN A 148 1.44 0.44 -3.88
CA GLN A 148 2.04 1.48 -3.06
C GLN A 148 0.95 2.33 -2.39
N LEU A 149 -0.13 2.66 -3.12
CA LEU A 149 -1.27 3.35 -2.51
C LEU A 149 -1.88 2.58 -1.33
N VAL A 150 -1.96 1.24 -1.43
CA VAL A 150 -2.38 0.37 -0.32
C VAL A 150 -1.39 0.46 0.84
N LEU A 151 -0.09 0.34 0.59
CA LEU A 151 0.94 0.41 1.63
C LEU A 151 0.95 1.77 2.35
N THR A 152 0.88 2.86 1.59
CA THR A 152 0.77 4.23 2.12
C THR A 152 -0.43 4.36 3.03
N LYS A 153 -1.62 3.91 2.61
CA LYS A 153 -2.83 3.93 3.48
C LYS A 153 -2.66 3.14 4.76
N ILE A 154 -1.95 2.00 4.72
CA ILE A 154 -1.69 1.19 5.93
C ILE A 154 -0.77 1.95 6.90
N TYR A 155 0.20 2.74 6.42
CA TYR A 155 1.03 3.58 7.29
C TYR A 155 0.31 4.81 7.82
N GLU A 156 -0.45 5.51 6.98
CA GLU A 156 -1.21 6.69 7.41
C GLU A 156 -2.30 6.31 8.41
N GLY A 157 -2.85 5.10 8.27
CA GLY A 157 -3.97 4.64 9.07
C GLY A 157 -5.28 5.32 8.67
N TYR A 158 -6.40 4.72 9.04
CA TYR A 158 -7.72 5.25 8.70
C TYR A 158 -8.38 5.86 9.94
N GLY A 159 -8.55 7.19 9.93
CA GLY A 159 -9.21 7.96 10.99
C GLY A 159 -10.72 8.16 10.80
N GLY A 160 -11.31 7.62 9.74
CA GLY A 160 -12.74 7.78 9.45
C GLY A 160 -13.08 8.98 8.57
N SER A 161 -14.37 9.13 8.27
CA SER A 161 -14.95 10.23 7.48
C SER A 161 -15.26 11.48 8.32
N ARG A 162 -15.09 11.42 9.64
CA ARG A 162 -15.28 12.56 10.55
C ARG A 162 -13.92 13.09 10.99
N PRO A 163 -13.76 14.42 11.12
CA PRO A 163 -12.50 14.97 11.59
C PRO A 163 -12.15 14.53 13.02
N TYR A 164 -10.86 14.38 13.28
CA TYR A 164 -10.28 14.03 14.57
C TYR A 164 -9.05 14.90 14.84
N ARG A 165 -8.58 14.86 16.09
CA ARG A 165 -7.33 15.52 16.48
C ARG A 165 -6.18 14.52 16.37
N ASP A 166 -5.17 14.82 15.57
CA ASP A 166 -3.99 13.96 15.45
C ASP A 166 -3.01 14.09 16.63
N SER A 167 -1.91 13.34 16.59
CA SER A 167 -0.88 13.33 17.63
C SER A 167 -0.13 14.65 17.77
N ALA A 168 -0.07 15.48 16.72
CA ALA A 168 0.47 16.83 16.75
C ALA A 168 -0.57 17.88 17.20
N GLY A 169 -1.81 17.48 17.38
CA GLY A 169 -2.90 18.32 17.83
C GLY A 169 -3.59 19.10 16.72
N HIS A 170 -3.43 18.69 15.47
CA HIS A 170 -4.05 19.29 14.29
C HIS A 170 -5.35 18.57 13.91
N CYS A 171 -6.22 19.29 13.20
CA CYS A 171 -7.50 18.75 12.76
C CYS A 171 -7.33 18.00 11.45
N THR A 172 -7.64 16.70 11.48
CA THR A 172 -7.24 15.74 10.44
C THR A 172 -8.42 14.82 10.13
N VAL A 173 -8.48 14.26 8.92
CA VAL A 173 -9.54 13.31 8.52
C VAL A 173 -9.00 12.24 7.58
N GLY A 174 -9.68 11.09 7.49
CA GLY A 174 -9.35 10.04 6.54
C GLY A 174 -7.98 9.44 6.80
N TYR A 175 -7.13 9.43 5.76
CA TYR A 175 -5.77 8.92 5.80
C TYR A 175 -4.75 10.03 6.06
N GLY A 176 -4.93 10.78 7.16
CA GLY A 176 -3.99 11.82 7.57
C GLY A 176 -4.15 13.18 6.86
N HIS A 177 -5.27 13.44 6.19
CA HIS A 177 -5.50 14.71 5.49
C HIS A 177 -5.69 15.86 6.49
N LEU A 178 -4.78 16.84 6.46
CA LEU A 178 -4.82 18.03 7.32
C LEU A 178 -5.92 18.99 6.85
N ILE A 179 -6.96 19.16 7.66
CA ILE A 179 -8.00 20.18 7.43
C ILE A 179 -7.49 21.56 7.86
N ARG A 180 -6.84 21.63 9.02
CA ARG A 180 -6.25 22.86 9.55
C ARG A 180 -5.23 22.59 10.65
N TYR A 181 -4.31 23.53 10.82
CA TYR A 181 -3.45 23.59 11.99
C TYR A 181 -4.25 23.93 13.25
N GLY A 182 -4.00 23.17 14.31
CA GLY A 182 -4.68 23.30 15.60
C GLY A 182 -5.98 22.49 15.69
N ALA A 183 -6.75 22.73 16.76
CA ALA A 183 -7.94 21.93 17.05
C ALA A 183 -9.04 22.08 15.97
N CYS A 184 -9.84 21.02 15.79
CA CYS A 184 -11.04 21.08 14.96
C CYS A 184 -12.05 22.07 15.52
N TRP A 185 -12.63 22.90 14.66
CA TRP A 185 -13.74 23.77 15.02
C TRP A 185 -15.06 23.01 14.94
N SER A 186 -16.10 23.53 15.60
CA SER A 186 -17.45 22.95 15.53
C SER A 186 -17.96 22.81 14.09
N SER A 187 -17.59 23.75 13.21
CA SER A 187 -17.92 23.69 11.79
C SER A 187 -17.23 22.54 11.05
N ASP A 188 -16.00 22.17 11.42
CA ASP A 188 -15.31 21.01 10.84
C ASP A 188 -15.97 19.70 11.30
N LEU A 189 -16.20 19.57 12.61
CA LEU A 189 -16.78 18.37 13.24
C LEU A 189 -18.21 18.06 12.76
N SER A 190 -18.92 19.08 12.26
CA SER A 190 -20.26 18.94 11.68
C SER A 190 -20.25 18.32 10.28
N ARG A 191 -19.10 18.29 9.59
CA ARG A 191 -18.98 17.78 8.22
C ARG A 191 -18.64 16.30 8.21
N THR A 192 -19.08 15.63 7.14
CA THR A 192 -18.59 14.31 6.74
C THR A 192 -17.81 14.48 5.45
N TRP A 193 -16.63 13.88 5.41
CA TRP A 193 -15.72 13.93 4.29
C TRP A 193 -15.69 12.59 3.57
N ASP A 194 -15.27 12.59 2.30
CA ASP A 194 -14.93 11.38 1.56
C ASP A 194 -13.43 11.12 1.68
N PRO A 195 -12.99 10.16 2.52
CA PRO A 195 -11.57 9.88 2.72
C PRO A 195 -10.86 9.41 1.47
N GLU A 196 -11.55 8.73 0.56
CA GLU A 196 -10.97 8.20 -0.67
C GLU A 196 -10.71 9.32 -1.68
N ALA A 197 -11.66 10.26 -1.81
CA ALA A 197 -11.48 11.44 -2.65
C ALA A 197 -10.36 12.35 -2.13
N LEU A 198 -10.28 12.56 -0.82
CA LEU A 198 -9.20 13.33 -0.20
C LEU A 198 -7.84 12.66 -0.42
N PHE A 199 -7.74 11.36 -0.16
CA PHE A 199 -6.51 10.61 -0.39
C PHE A 199 -6.06 10.67 -1.86
N ALA A 200 -7.00 10.57 -2.81
CA ALA A 200 -6.67 10.72 -4.24
C ALA A 200 -6.14 12.12 -4.58
N ALA A 201 -6.68 13.17 -3.96
CA ALA A 201 -6.17 14.53 -4.11
C ALA A 201 -4.77 14.69 -3.51
N ASP A 202 -4.54 14.14 -2.32
CA ASP A 202 -3.23 14.15 -1.66
C ASP A 202 -2.18 13.38 -2.48
N VAL A 203 -2.54 12.22 -3.03
CA VAL A 203 -1.70 11.45 -3.95
C VAL A 203 -1.29 12.31 -5.15
N ALA A 204 -2.26 12.94 -5.83
CA ALA A 204 -1.97 13.77 -6.99
C ALA A 204 -1.04 14.94 -6.65
N GLU A 205 -1.17 15.53 -5.46
CA GLU A 205 -0.27 16.58 -5.00
C GLU A 205 1.16 16.08 -4.76
N HIS A 206 1.32 14.97 -4.04
CA HIS A 206 2.64 14.42 -3.73
C HIS A 206 3.36 13.88 -4.97
N GLU A 207 2.63 13.31 -5.93
CA GLU A 207 3.18 12.97 -7.25
C GLU A 207 3.71 14.21 -7.99
N ARG A 208 2.95 15.31 -8.00
CA ARG A 208 3.42 16.56 -8.62
C ARG A 208 4.73 17.03 -7.98
N ARG A 209 4.83 16.99 -6.65
CA ARG A 209 6.04 17.39 -5.93
C ARG A 209 7.24 16.49 -6.27
N LEU A 210 7.05 15.17 -6.27
CA LEU A 210 8.11 14.23 -6.66
C LEU A 210 8.57 14.45 -8.11
N LYS A 211 7.63 14.62 -9.04
CA LYS A 211 7.92 14.87 -10.46
C LYS A 211 8.59 16.23 -10.69
N GLN A 212 8.25 17.25 -9.92
CA GLN A 212 8.94 18.54 -9.97
C GLN A 212 10.41 18.41 -9.55
N SER A 213 10.69 17.60 -8.52
CA SER A 213 12.05 17.41 -8.02
C SER A 213 12.91 16.50 -8.89
N LEU A 214 12.36 15.37 -9.37
CA LEU A 214 13.14 14.29 -9.97
C LEU A 214 12.63 13.88 -11.37
N GLY A 215 11.80 14.71 -12.02
CA GLY A 215 11.04 14.35 -13.21
C GLY A 215 11.84 13.80 -14.39
N SER A 216 13.10 14.20 -14.56
CA SER A 216 13.99 13.71 -15.63
C SER A 216 14.74 12.42 -15.26
N VAL A 217 14.80 12.07 -13.98
CA VAL A 217 15.57 10.93 -13.48
C VAL A 217 14.88 9.62 -13.89
N PRO A 218 15.59 8.68 -14.56
CA PRO A 218 15.05 7.36 -14.84
C PRO A 218 14.84 6.57 -13.55
N MET A 219 13.68 5.94 -13.38
CA MET A 219 13.35 5.12 -12.21
C MET A 219 12.51 3.90 -12.62
N SER A 220 12.74 2.78 -11.96
CA SER A 220 11.83 1.63 -11.99
C SER A 220 10.52 1.99 -11.27
N GLN A 221 9.49 1.17 -11.41
CA GLN A 221 8.22 1.43 -10.72
C GLN A 221 8.41 1.39 -9.19
N ARG A 222 9.20 0.45 -8.68
CA ARG A 222 9.47 0.29 -7.24
C ARG A 222 10.27 1.45 -6.67
N GLU A 223 11.29 1.92 -7.40
CA GLU A 223 12.06 3.11 -6.99
C GLU A 223 11.17 4.36 -6.92
N TYR A 224 10.29 4.55 -7.92
CA TYR A 224 9.33 5.66 -7.90
C TYR A 224 8.34 5.55 -6.74
N ASP A 225 7.78 4.36 -6.52
CA ASP A 225 6.80 4.10 -5.45
C ASP A 225 7.39 4.35 -4.05
N ALA A 226 8.61 3.89 -3.79
CA ALA A 226 9.30 4.13 -2.51
C ALA A 226 9.55 5.62 -2.27
N LEU A 227 10.02 6.35 -3.29
CA LEU A 227 10.23 7.79 -3.16
C LEU A 227 8.92 8.57 -3.09
N PHE A 228 7.84 8.06 -3.70
CA PHE A 228 6.50 8.62 -3.53
C PHE A 228 6.05 8.52 -2.07
N ASP A 229 6.17 7.36 -1.43
CA ASP A 229 5.77 7.20 -0.02
C ASP A 229 6.61 8.07 0.92
N TYR A 230 7.92 8.18 0.64
CA TYR A 230 8.80 9.10 1.36
C TYR A 230 8.33 10.55 1.22
N VAL A 231 7.98 10.99 0.00
CA VAL A 231 7.43 12.33 -0.25
C VAL A 231 6.05 12.51 0.41
N PHE A 232 5.20 11.48 0.42
CA PHE A 232 3.91 11.53 1.10
C PHE A 232 4.08 11.77 2.62
N ASN A 233 5.09 11.14 3.23
CA ASN A 233 5.38 11.31 4.65
C ASN A 233 6.17 12.58 5.00
N ARG A 234 7.15 12.97 4.17
CA ARG A 234 8.12 14.05 4.47
C ARG A 234 7.84 15.36 3.72
N GLY A 235 6.93 15.32 2.75
CA GLY A 235 6.47 16.47 1.98
C GLY A 235 7.23 16.74 0.67
N SER A 236 8.54 16.47 0.59
CA SER A 236 9.34 16.68 -0.64
C SER A 236 10.71 16.00 -0.58
N ILE A 237 11.36 15.86 -1.75
CA ILE A 237 12.78 15.52 -1.90
C ILE A 237 13.44 16.65 -2.70
N THR A 238 14.29 17.46 -2.06
CA THR A 238 15.03 18.55 -2.73
C THR A 238 16.44 18.66 -2.14
N ALA A 239 17.28 19.53 -2.71
CA ALA A 239 18.60 19.83 -2.15
C ALA A 239 18.53 20.38 -0.71
N SER A 240 17.43 21.01 -0.30
CA SER A 240 17.27 21.55 1.06
C SER A 240 16.54 20.60 2.01
N THR A 241 15.54 19.85 1.52
CA THR A 241 14.69 18.99 2.36
C THR A 241 15.20 17.56 2.50
N SER A 242 15.95 17.06 1.50
CA SER A 242 16.51 15.70 1.47
C SER A 242 17.83 15.66 0.68
N PRO A 243 18.87 16.41 1.11
CA PRO A 243 20.09 16.63 0.32
C PRO A 243 20.77 15.35 -0.16
N GLY A 244 20.85 14.32 0.69
CA GLY A 244 21.48 13.04 0.34
C GLY A 244 20.73 12.32 -0.78
N ILE A 245 19.43 12.11 -0.62
CA ILE A 245 18.59 11.40 -1.61
C ILE A 245 18.55 12.20 -2.92
N TYR A 246 18.36 13.52 -2.83
CA TYR A 246 18.34 14.39 -4.00
C TYR A 246 19.67 14.37 -4.76
N SER A 247 20.81 14.50 -4.07
CA SER A 247 22.15 14.41 -4.67
C SER A 247 22.43 13.05 -5.32
N ALA A 248 22.00 11.95 -4.69
CA ALA A 248 22.14 10.62 -5.26
C ALA A 248 21.32 10.44 -6.54
N MET A 249 20.05 10.86 -6.53
CA MET A 249 19.14 10.67 -7.68
C MET A 249 19.43 11.61 -8.85
N THR A 250 19.95 12.81 -8.59
CA THR A 250 20.28 13.81 -9.62
C THR A 250 21.70 13.72 -10.14
N ALA A 251 22.51 12.80 -9.62
CA ALA A 251 23.85 12.54 -10.14
C ALA A 251 23.81 12.04 -11.59
N SER A 252 24.92 12.19 -12.31
CA SER A 252 25.08 11.69 -13.68
C SER A 252 26.27 10.73 -13.76
N PRO A 253 26.05 9.40 -13.76
CA PRO A 253 24.76 8.71 -13.64
C PRO A 253 24.17 8.75 -12.22
N PRO A 254 22.84 8.54 -12.05
CA PRO A 254 22.22 8.46 -10.72
C PRO A 254 22.83 7.34 -9.87
N ARG A 255 23.07 7.60 -8.59
CA ARG A 255 23.64 6.65 -7.63
C ARG A 255 22.54 5.91 -6.88
N TYR A 256 21.78 5.05 -7.57
CA TYR A 256 20.65 4.33 -6.98
C TYR A 256 21.00 3.52 -5.73
N GLY A 257 22.19 2.92 -5.70
CA GLY A 257 22.65 2.11 -4.56
C GLY A 257 22.77 2.88 -3.24
N ASP A 258 22.92 4.20 -3.29
CA ASP A 258 23.05 5.05 -2.10
C ASP A 258 21.69 5.33 -1.44
N VAL A 259 20.58 5.19 -2.18
CA VAL A 259 19.28 5.73 -1.76
C VAL A 259 18.63 4.92 -0.66
N ALA A 260 18.67 3.59 -0.73
CA ALA A 260 18.04 2.74 0.28
C ALA A 260 18.68 2.93 1.68
N PRO A 261 20.01 2.97 1.85
CA PRO A 261 20.64 3.37 3.11
C PRO A 261 20.26 4.78 3.56
N LEU A 262 20.09 5.73 2.63
CA LEU A 262 19.65 7.09 2.95
C LEU A 262 18.19 7.14 3.43
N LEU A 263 17.30 6.30 2.89
CA LEU A 263 15.92 6.16 3.37
C LEU A 263 15.93 5.63 4.81
N GLU A 264 16.66 4.55 5.08
CA GLU A 264 16.81 3.94 6.41
C GLU A 264 17.36 4.95 7.43
N ALA A 265 18.39 5.71 7.05
CA ALA A 265 18.98 6.76 7.90
C ALA A 265 18.01 7.92 8.20
N ASN A 266 16.95 8.09 7.41
CA ASN A 266 15.87 9.05 7.68
C ASN A 266 14.74 8.47 8.56
N GLY A 267 14.94 7.28 9.12
CA GLY A 267 14.11 6.69 10.16
C GLY A 267 14.33 7.37 11.52
N ASN A 268 13.57 6.91 12.51
CA ASN A 268 13.74 7.34 13.90
C ASN A 268 13.62 6.12 14.80
N ALA A 269 14.72 5.69 15.41
CA ALA A 269 14.73 4.54 16.32
C ALA A 269 13.83 4.74 17.56
N SER A 270 13.51 5.98 17.94
CA SER A 270 12.56 6.30 19.01
C SER A 270 11.09 6.27 18.54
N SER A 271 10.84 6.09 17.24
CA SER A 271 9.50 5.93 16.66
C SER A 271 9.47 4.65 15.83
N ALA A 272 9.02 3.54 16.44
CA ALA A 272 8.92 2.25 15.75
C ALA A 272 8.18 2.36 14.42
N GLY A 273 7.08 3.14 14.35
CA GLY A 273 6.34 3.34 13.10
C GLY A 273 7.13 4.04 11.99
N LEU A 274 7.90 5.08 12.31
CA LEU A 274 8.73 5.78 11.32
C LEU A 274 9.96 4.94 10.93
N CYS A 275 10.51 4.19 11.87
CA CYS A 275 11.60 3.25 11.65
C CYS A 275 11.17 2.12 10.71
N ASP A 276 10.04 1.46 10.98
CA ASP A 276 9.43 0.45 10.10
C ASP A 276 9.22 1.01 8.68
N ARG A 277 8.55 2.16 8.57
CA ARG A 277 8.23 2.77 7.27
C ARG A 277 9.45 3.02 6.40
N ARG A 278 10.54 3.55 6.98
CA ARG A 278 11.77 3.84 6.22
C ARG A 278 12.50 2.59 5.76
N HIS A 279 12.47 1.51 6.55
CA HIS A 279 13.05 0.23 6.13
C HIS A 279 12.22 -0.44 5.04
N ASP A 280 10.89 -0.43 5.17
CA ASP A 280 10.00 -1.01 4.16
C ASP A 280 10.05 -0.19 2.84
N GLU A 281 10.17 1.14 2.89
CA GLU A 281 10.47 1.96 1.70
C GLU A 281 11.81 1.60 1.05
N ALA A 282 12.86 1.39 1.85
CA ALA A 282 14.17 1.00 1.37
C ALA A 282 14.14 -0.41 0.73
N GLU A 283 13.38 -1.34 1.31
CA GLU A 283 13.14 -2.66 0.75
C GLU A 283 12.42 -2.58 -0.60
N VAL A 284 11.33 -1.80 -0.69
CA VAL A 284 10.65 -1.53 -1.96
C VAL A 284 11.64 -0.95 -2.97
N PHE A 285 12.42 0.08 -2.61
CA PHE A 285 13.37 0.73 -3.50
C PHE A 285 14.41 -0.25 -4.07
N ARG A 286 14.88 -1.22 -3.27
CA ARG A 286 15.82 -2.28 -3.70
C ARG A 286 15.21 -3.32 -4.64
N GLY A 287 13.91 -3.26 -4.90
CA GLY A 287 13.20 -4.25 -5.70
C GLY A 287 12.42 -5.27 -4.88
N GLY A 288 12.39 -5.11 -3.55
CA GLY A 288 11.70 -5.96 -2.59
C GLY A 288 10.19 -5.77 -2.57
N ARG A 289 9.53 -6.32 -1.54
CA ARG A 289 8.06 -6.40 -1.44
C ARG A 289 7.43 -5.14 -0.86
N TYR A 290 6.15 -4.91 -1.19
CA TYR A 290 5.32 -3.87 -0.58
C TYR A 290 4.61 -4.40 0.68
N ASP A 291 5.38 -4.94 1.62
CA ASP A 291 4.84 -5.51 2.86
C ASP A 291 5.42 -4.81 4.10
N ARG A 292 4.74 -4.97 5.25
CA ARG A 292 5.15 -4.43 6.55
C ARG A 292 5.87 -5.49 7.38
N SER A 293 6.85 -6.15 6.78
CA SER A 293 7.56 -7.25 7.42
C SER A 293 8.66 -6.79 8.38
N TYR A 294 9.17 -5.55 8.21
CA TYR A 294 10.14 -5.00 9.15
C TYR A 294 9.50 -4.57 10.47
N ARG A 295 10.25 -4.77 11.56
CA ARG A 295 9.90 -4.34 12.91
C ARG A 295 11.17 -3.84 13.61
N CYS A 296 11.23 -2.53 13.78
CA CYS A 296 11.92 -1.94 14.92
C CYS A 296 11.09 -2.18 16.19
#